data_AF-A0AA45C8Q7-F1
#
_entry.id   AF-A0AA45C8Q7-F1
#
_cell.length_a   1.000
_cell.length_b   1.000
_cell.length_c   1.000
_cell.angle_alpha   90.00
_cell.angle_beta   90.00
_cell.angle_gamma   90.00
#
_symmetry.space_group_name_H-M   'P 1'
#
loop_
_entity.id
_entity.type
_entity.pdbx_description
1 polymer ?
#
loop_
_entity_poly.entity_id
_entity_poly.type
_entity_poly.pdbx_seq_one_letter_code
_entity_poly.pdbx_strand_id
1 'polypeptide(L)'
;MADKKKKKNKSKGITIFLIIGLLIAFFLLSVGYIVFEFNRISYFNLSLKNDWRGYLAYITKNIPVVNDMIKYEYLEIGNPIANQKDIIEQRIKYMEDQNLQLEAKKEELNKLMNDISIQTEELTKQKLELEKNQQDFQKQLDEFNDYNSRINKLSAWLSSSTPQEIANALIRDEVSVQLIVDSFYTMDSGVVAEILQAIAQVNPEKAAKIIATLGEKRGE
;
A
#
# COMPACT_ATOMS: atom_id res chain seq x y z
N MET A 1 108.83 -19.03 -22.14
CA MET A 1 107.80 -18.56 -23.08
C MET A 1 107.82 -19.55 -24.24
N ALA A 2 106.78 -20.16 -24.78
CA ALA A 2 105.32 -20.03 -24.79
C ALA A 2 104.79 -21.46 -25.16
N ASP A 3 103.53 -21.89 -25.14
CA ASP A 3 102.22 -21.28 -24.95
C ASP A 3 101.24 -22.46 -24.71
N LYS A 4 100.28 -22.32 -23.78
CA LYS A 4 99.29 -23.36 -23.47
C LYS A 4 98.20 -23.40 -24.56
N LYS A 5 98.12 -24.49 -25.36
CA LYS A 5 97.02 -24.71 -26.32
C LYS A 5 95.70 -25.05 -25.61
N LYS A 6 94.73 -24.13 -25.67
CA LYS A 6 93.32 -24.30 -25.23
C LYS A 6 92.58 -25.33 -26.12
N LYS A 7 92.00 -26.39 -25.51
CA LYS A 7 91.00 -27.26 -26.14
C LYS A 7 89.69 -26.49 -26.38
N LYS A 8 89.23 -26.38 -27.63
CA LYS A 8 87.94 -25.77 -28.01
C LYS A 8 86.78 -26.76 -27.74
N ASN A 9 85.82 -26.33 -26.91
CA ASN A 9 84.60 -27.07 -26.54
C ASN A 9 83.64 -27.28 -27.71
N LYS A 10 83.64 -28.48 -28.33
CA LYS A 10 82.68 -28.89 -29.37
C LYS A 10 81.26 -29.21 -28.83
N SER A 11 81.05 -29.40 -27.53
CA SER A 11 79.73 -29.76 -26.98
C SER A 11 78.73 -28.59 -26.95
N LYS A 12 79.20 -27.34 -26.91
CA LYS A 12 78.34 -26.15 -26.77
C LYS A 12 77.41 -25.94 -27.98
N GLY A 13 77.87 -26.26 -29.19
CA GLY A 13 77.08 -26.10 -30.42
C GLY A 13 75.87 -27.03 -30.50
N ILE A 14 76.00 -28.27 -30.04
CA ILE A 14 74.92 -29.26 -30.03
C ILE A 14 73.85 -28.89 -29.00
N THR A 15 74.26 -28.45 -27.81
CA THR A 15 73.31 -27.95 -26.79
C THR A 15 72.56 -26.71 -27.26
N ILE A 16 73.22 -25.78 -27.95
CA ILE A 16 72.55 -24.59 -28.49
C ILE A 16 71.52 -24.99 -29.57
N PHE A 17 71.88 -25.92 -30.46
CA PHE A 17 70.95 -26.42 -31.48
C PHE A 17 69.72 -27.11 -30.87
N LEU A 18 69.92 -27.95 -29.85
CA LEU A 18 68.82 -28.58 -29.12
C LEU A 18 67.89 -27.57 -28.45
N ILE A 19 68.45 -26.54 -27.79
CA ILE A 19 67.67 -25.49 -27.13
C ILE A 19 66.84 -24.70 -28.16
N ILE A 20 67.44 -24.37 -29.30
CA ILE A 20 66.73 -23.67 -30.39
C ILE A 20 65.60 -24.53 -30.95
N GLY A 21 65.85 -25.83 -31.18
CA GLY A 21 64.82 -26.77 -31.64
C GLY A 21 63.65 -26.89 -30.66
N LEU A 22 63.95 -26.94 -29.35
CA LEU A 22 62.94 -27.02 -28.30
C LEU A 22 62.11 -25.74 -28.21
N LEU A 23 62.74 -24.57 -28.38
CA LEU A 23 62.06 -23.27 -28.44
C LEU A 23 61.11 -23.17 -29.64
N ILE A 24 61.55 -23.63 -30.82
CA ILE A 24 60.71 -23.64 -32.03
C ILE A 24 59.52 -24.60 -31.85
N ALA A 25 59.74 -25.78 -31.29
CA ALA A 25 58.68 -26.73 -31.00
C ALA A 25 57.66 -26.17 -30.00
N PHE A 26 58.15 -25.51 -28.93
CA PHE A 26 57.29 -24.84 -27.96
C PHE A 26 56.45 -23.73 -28.60
N PHE A 27 57.06 -22.94 -29.48
CA PHE A 27 56.35 -21.86 -30.18
C PHE A 27 55.26 -22.40 -31.13
N LEU A 28 55.56 -23.45 -31.89
CA LEU A 28 54.60 -24.10 -32.79
C LEU A 28 53.42 -24.71 -32.02
N LEU A 29 53.68 -25.39 -30.90
CA LEU A 29 52.64 -25.92 -30.02
C LEU A 29 51.81 -24.80 -29.39
N SER A 30 52.43 -23.69 -28.99
CA SER A 30 51.72 -22.54 -28.39
C SER A 30 50.81 -21.87 -29.42
N VAL A 31 51.29 -21.62 -30.63
CA VAL A 31 50.50 -21.01 -31.71
C VAL A 31 49.36 -21.93 -32.13
N GLY A 32 49.65 -23.23 -32.29
CA GLY A 32 48.60 -24.20 -32.63
C GLY A 32 47.55 -24.35 -31.53
N TYR A 33 47.93 -24.23 -30.25
CA TYR A 33 46.98 -24.22 -29.13
C TYR A 33 46.04 -23.02 -29.21
N ILE A 34 46.59 -21.83 -29.49
CA ILE A 34 45.80 -20.61 -29.65
C ILE A 34 44.81 -20.75 -30.81
N VAL A 35 45.22 -21.29 -31.97
CA VAL A 35 44.33 -21.51 -33.12
C VAL A 35 43.24 -22.54 -32.81
N PHE A 36 43.59 -23.63 -32.13
CA PHE A 36 42.65 -24.65 -31.69
C PHE A 36 41.58 -24.07 -30.73
N GLU A 37 42.00 -23.29 -29.74
CA GLU A 37 41.07 -22.64 -28.81
C GLU A 37 40.23 -21.56 -29.50
N PHE A 38 40.78 -20.77 -30.42
CA PHE A 38 40.00 -19.78 -31.18
C PHE A 38 38.88 -20.42 -32.00
N ASN A 39 39.20 -21.50 -32.73
CA ASN A 39 38.21 -22.26 -33.49
C ASN A 39 37.18 -22.96 -32.59
N ARG A 40 37.48 -23.18 -31.31
CA ARG A 40 36.57 -23.85 -30.37
C ARG A 40 35.70 -22.86 -29.60
N ILE A 41 36.28 -21.77 -29.09
CA ILE A 41 35.62 -20.69 -28.35
C ILE A 41 34.62 -19.94 -29.24
N SER A 42 34.94 -19.77 -30.53
CA SER A 42 34.02 -19.19 -31.52
C SER A 42 32.71 -19.98 -31.66
N TYR A 43 32.67 -21.25 -31.25
CA TYR A 43 31.50 -22.12 -31.41
C TYR A 43 30.90 -22.60 -30.07
N PHE A 44 31.70 -22.71 -29.01
CA PHE A 44 31.28 -23.31 -27.75
C PHE A 44 31.90 -22.58 -26.55
N ASN A 45 31.04 -21.91 -25.78
CA ASN A 45 31.35 -21.14 -24.58
C ASN A 45 31.89 -22.04 -23.43
N LEU A 46 33.12 -22.53 -23.56
CA LEU A 46 33.77 -23.47 -22.63
C LEU A 46 35.01 -22.86 -21.96
N SER A 47 35.31 -23.33 -20.74
CA SER A 47 36.32 -22.77 -19.84
C SER A 47 37.77 -23.17 -20.17
N LEU A 48 38.62 -22.18 -20.43
CA LEU A 48 40.04 -22.28 -20.82
C LEU A 48 40.99 -23.09 -19.89
N LYS A 49 40.57 -23.46 -18.68
CA LYS A 49 41.51 -23.83 -17.60
C LYS A 49 42.04 -25.28 -17.67
N ASN A 50 41.33 -26.20 -18.32
CA ASN A 50 41.64 -27.64 -18.31
C ASN A 50 41.85 -28.28 -19.69
N ASP A 51 41.87 -27.49 -20.76
CA ASP A 51 41.74 -27.99 -22.13
C ASP A 51 43.04 -28.27 -22.90
N TRP A 52 44.20 -27.98 -22.30
CA TRP A 52 45.51 -28.30 -22.86
C TRP A 52 45.69 -29.80 -23.15
N ARG A 53 45.02 -30.67 -22.37
CA ARG A 53 45.02 -32.14 -22.59
C ARG A 53 44.28 -32.54 -23.87
N GLY A 54 43.15 -31.87 -24.17
CA GLY A 54 42.37 -32.12 -25.37
C GLY A 54 43.13 -31.71 -26.65
N TYR A 55 43.85 -30.58 -26.58
CA TYR A 55 44.72 -30.14 -27.67
C TYR A 55 45.91 -31.10 -27.91
N LEU A 56 46.57 -31.55 -26.84
CA LEU A 56 47.64 -32.55 -26.97
C LEU A 56 47.11 -33.84 -27.60
N ALA A 57 45.95 -34.33 -27.12
CA ALA A 57 45.31 -35.52 -27.68
C ALA A 57 44.97 -35.36 -29.18
N TYR A 58 44.50 -34.18 -29.60
CA TYR A 58 44.22 -33.86 -31.00
C TYR A 58 45.46 -33.94 -31.89
N ILE A 59 46.60 -33.41 -31.45
CA ILE A 59 47.86 -33.47 -32.20
C ILE A 59 48.41 -34.90 -32.25
N THR A 60 48.39 -35.59 -31.11
CA THR A 60 49.00 -36.91 -30.96
C THR A 60 48.19 -38.03 -31.60
N LYS A 61 46.90 -37.80 -31.89
CA LYS A 61 46.01 -38.75 -32.60
C LYS A 61 46.60 -39.19 -33.96
N ASN A 62 47.36 -38.32 -34.61
CA ASN A 62 47.96 -38.60 -35.92
C ASN A 62 49.34 -39.26 -35.84
N ILE A 63 49.86 -39.55 -34.64
CA ILE A 63 51.15 -40.22 -34.42
C ILE A 63 50.87 -41.70 -34.12
N PRO A 64 51.28 -42.65 -35.01
CA PRO A 64 50.88 -44.05 -34.94
C PRO A 64 51.16 -44.74 -33.60
N VAL A 65 52.23 -44.37 -32.91
CA VAL A 65 52.69 -45.00 -31.66
C VAL A 65 52.03 -44.40 -30.42
N VAL A 66 51.60 -43.14 -30.50
CA VAL A 66 51.09 -42.38 -29.35
C VAL A 66 49.56 -42.47 -29.25
N ASN A 67 48.89 -42.75 -30.37
CA ASN A 67 47.44 -42.90 -30.46
C ASN A 67 46.89 -44.02 -29.55
N ASP A 68 47.60 -45.14 -29.40
CA ASP A 68 47.16 -46.27 -28.58
C ASP A 68 47.29 -46.03 -27.07
N MET A 69 48.06 -45.02 -26.67
CA MET A 69 48.29 -44.67 -25.25
C MET A 69 47.36 -43.58 -24.73
N ILE A 70 46.58 -42.94 -25.61
CA ILE A 70 45.72 -41.80 -25.25
C ILE A 70 44.27 -42.19 -25.49
N LYS A 71 43.55 -42.49 -24.41
CA LYS A 71 42.09 -42.68 -24.46
C LYS A 71 41.44 -41.31 -24.68
N TYR A 72 41.01 -41.06 -25.91
CA TYR A 72 40.22 -39.89 -26.25
C TYR A 72 38.78 -40.09 -25.76
N GLU A 73 38.41 -39.43 -24.66
CA GLU A 73 37.03 -39.30 -24.24
C GLU A 73 36.42 -38.15 -25.05
N TYR A 74 35.55 -38.47 -26.02
CA TYR A 74 34.70 -37.45 -26.62
C TYR A 74 33.86 -36.85 -25.48
N LEU A 75 34.13 -35.60 -25.10
CA LEU A 75 33.16 -34.81 -24.33
C LEU A 75 31.84 -34.88 -25.11
N GLU A 76 30.80 -35.47 -24.52
CA GLU A 76 29.49 -35.60 -25.15
C GLU A 76 29.01 -34.20 -25.55
N ILE A 77 29.12 -33.89 -26.84
CA ILE A 77 28.63 -32.64 -27.42
C ILE A 77 27.12 -32.80 -27.52
N GLY A 78 26.39 -32.42 -26.48
CA GLY A 78 24.93 -32.28 -26.55
C GLY A 78 24.55 -31.36 -27.71
N ASN A 79 23.47 -31.70 -28.44
CA ASN A 79 23.06 -30.96 -29.63
C ASN A 79 22.77 -29.48 -29.28
N PRO A 80 23.60 -28.51 -29.72
CA PRO A 80 23.49 -27.13 -29.29
C PRO A 80 22.18 -26.47 -29.72
N ILE A 81 21.58 -26.92 -30.82
CA ILE A 81 20.28 -26.43 -31.31
C ILE A 81 19.16 -26.91 -30.37
N ALA A 82 19.24 -28.15 -29.88
CA ALA A 82 18.26 -28.69 -28.94
C ALA A 82 18.32 -27.96 -27.59
N ASN A 83 19.52 -27.66 -27.08
CA ASN A 83 19.70 -26.91 -25.83
C ASN A 83 19.20 -25.46 -25.95
N GLN A 84 19.46 -24.78 -27.08
CA GLN A 84 18.94 -23.43 -27.29
C GLN A 84 17.41 -23.41 -27.41
N LYS A 85 16.82 -24.41 -28.07
CA LYS A 85 15.38 -24.55 -28.18
C LYS A 85 14.73 -24.73 -26.81
N ASP A 86 15.28 -25.59 -25.95
CA ASP A 86 14.78 -25.81 -24.58
C ASP A 86 14.85 -24.52 -23.74
N ILE A 87 15.96 -23.78 -23.81
CA ILE A 87 16.09 -22.48 -23.11
C ILE A 87 15.04 -21.47 -23.59
N ILE A 88 14.79 -21.40 -24.90
CA ILE A 88 13.78 -20.50 -25.48
C ILE A 88 12.38 -20.91 -25.03
N GLU A 89 12.06 -22.21 -25.08
CA GLU A 89 10.76 -22.73 -24.64
C GLU A 89 10.51 -22.46 -23.15
N GLN A 90 11.52 -22.66 -22.29
CA GLN A 90 11.43 -22.33 -20.87
C GLN A 90 11.18 -20.83 -20.65
N ARG A 91 11.84 -19.97 -21.44
CA ARG A 91 11.65 -18.53 -21.34
C ARG A 91 10.28 -18.07 -21.82
N ILE A 92 9.75 -18.67 -22.89
CA ILE A 92 8.38 -18.41 -23.36
C ILE A 92 7.37 -18.81 -22.29
N LYS A 93 7.49 -20.01 -21.72
CA LYS A 93 6.60 -20.47 -20.63
C LYS A 93 6.66 -19.54 -19.42
N TYR A 94 7.86 -19.08 -19.04
CA TYR A 94 8.02 -18.13 -17.96
C TYR A 94 7.33 -16.79 -18.27
N MET A 95 7.45 -16.27 -19.49
CA MET A 95 6.78 -15.04 -19.90
C MET A 95 5.26 -15.20 -19.96
N GLU A 96 4.75 -16.35 -20.40
CA GLU A 96 3.32 -16.67 -20.38
C GLU A 96 2.78 -16.72 -18.94
N ASP A 97 3.47 -17.39 -18.02
CA ASP A 97 3.09 -17.44 -16.61
C ASP A 97 3.11 -16.04 -15.96
N GLN A 98 4.14 -15.24 -16.25
CA GLN A 98 4.21 -13.84 -15.80
C GLN A 98 3.04 -13.01 -16.33
N ASN A 99 2.66 -13.18 -17.60
CA ASN A 99 1.51 -12.47 -18.19
C ASN A 99 0.19 -12.88 -17.54
N LEU A 100 -0.01 -14.18 -17.27
CA LEU A 100 -1.20 -14.66 -16.56
C LEU A 100 -1.28 -14.09 -15.15
N GLN A 101 -0.16 -14.07 -14.41
CA GLN A 101 -0.11 -13.44 -13.09
C GLN A 101 -0.38 -11.93 -13.16
N LEU A 102 0.10 -11.25 -14.20
CA LEU A 102 -0.10 -9.82 -14.37
C LEU A 102 -1.57 -9.48 -14.66
N GLU A 103 -2.23 -10.24 -15.52
CA GLU A 103 -3.66 -10.06 -15.80
C GLU A 103 -4.52 -10.38 -14.57
N ALA A 104 -4.18 -11.42 -13.81
CA ALA A 104 -4.87 -11.71 -12.54
C ALA A 104 -4.75 -10.55 -11.53
N LYS A 105 -3.54 -9.99 -11.36
CA LYS A 105 -3.32 -8.83 -10.49
C LYS A 105 -4.07 -7.58 -10.97
N LYS A 106 -4.14 -7.37 -12.28
CA LYS A 106 -4.87 -6.25 -12.89
C LYS A 106 -6.37 -6.38 -12.66
N GLU A 107 -6.92 -7.59 -12.76
CA GLU A 107 -8.34 -7.84 -12.45
C GLU A 107 -8.64 -7.58 -10.96
N GLU A 108 -7.78 -8.05 -10.06
CA GLU A 108 -7.88 -7.78 -8.62
C GLU A 108 -7.81 -6.27 -8.31
N LEU A 109 -6.90 -5.57 -8.96
CA LEU A 109 -6.72 -4.12 -8.77
C LEU A 109 -7.93 -3.33 -9.29
N ASN A 110 -8.53 -3.77 -10.40
CA ASN A 110 -9.77 -3.20 -10.91
C ASN A 110 -10.95 -3.44 -9.94
N LYS A 111 -11.05 -4.64 -9.34
CA LYS A 111 -12.07 -4.93 -8.30
C LYS A 111 -11.89 -4.03 -7.10
N LEU A 112 -10.66 -3.93 -6.58
CA LEU A 112 -10.35 -3.07 -5.44
C LEU A 112 -10.67 -1.59 -5.74
N MET A 113 -10.35 -1.12 -6.94
CA MET A 113 -10.64 0.27 -7.32
C MET A 113 -12.14 0.55 -7.42
N ASN A 114 -12.93 -0.42 -7.90
CA ASN A 114 -14.38 -0.31 -7.92
C ASN A 114 -14.97 -0.30 -6.50
N ASP A 115 -14.49 -1.20 -5.62
CA ASP A 115 -14.92 -1.26 -4.23
C ASP A 115 -14.60 0.04 -3.47
N ILE A 116 -13.40 0.60 -3.68
CA ILE A 116 -13.01 1.90 -3.11
C ILE A 116 -13.92 3.00 -3.63
N SER A 117 -14.26 3.01 -4.93
CA SER A 117 -15.16 4.01 -5.49
C SER A 117 -16.54 3.96 -4.85
N ILE A 118 -17.11 2.76 -4.68
CA ILE A 118 -18.43 2.55 -4.05
C ILE A 118 -18.39 3.00 -2.58
N GLN A 119 -17.37 2.59 -1.83
CA GLN A 119 -17.21 2.98 -0.42
C GLN A 119 -17.04 4.49 -0.26
N THR A 120 -16.32 5.13 -1.18
CA THR A 120 -16.10 6.59 -1.15
C THR A 120 -17.41 7.34 -1.41
N GLU A 121 -18.23 6.88 -2.35
CA GLU A 121 -19.55 7.47 -2.62
C GLU A 121 -20.47 7.33 -1.39
N GLU A 122 -20.49 6.14 -0.78
CA GLU A 122 -21.30 5.86 0.42
C GLU A 122 -20.85 6.71 1.62
N LEU A 123 -19.55 6.79 1.88
CA LEU A 123 -18.99 7.65 2.93
C LEU A 123 -19.33 9.13 2.70
N THR A 124 -19.34 9.57 1.45
CA THR A 124 -19.70 10.95 1.09
C THR A 124 -21.17 11.22 1.41
N LYS A 125 -22.07 10.29 1.10
CA LYS A 125 -23.50 10.39 1.45
C LYS A 125 -23.71 10.44 2.95
N GLN A 126 -23.08 9.53 3.69
CA GLN A 126 -23.16 9.49 5.15
C GLN A 126 -22.63 10.76 5.80
N LYS A 127 -21.54 11.33 5.26
CA LYS A 127 -21.00 12.60 5.75
C LYS A 127 -21.98 13.75 5.55
N LEU A 128 -22.60 13.86 4.37
CA LEU A 128 -23.59 14.91 4.10
C LEU A 128 -24.83 14.77 4.99
N GLU A 129 -25.29 13.54 5.22
CA GLU A 129 -26.41 13.27 6.13
C GLU A 129 -26.05 13.65 7.59
N LEU A 130 -24.85 13.29 8.04
CA LEU A 130 -24.37 13.65 9.37
C LEU A 130 -24.25 15.17 9.56
N GLU A 131 -23.71 15.88 8.57
CA GLU A 131 -23.62 17.34 8.59
C GLU A 131 -25.00 17.99 8.68
N LYS A 132 -25.98 17.49 7.93
CA LYS A 132 -27.37 17.95 8.01
C LYS A 132 -27.98 17.68 9.38
N ASN A 133 -27.85 16.45 9.88
CA ASN A 133 -28.36 16.06 11.20
C ASN A 133 -27.74 16.90 12.32
N GLN A 134 -26.45 17.23 12.20
CA GLN A 134 -25.77 18.10 13.15
C GLN A 134 -26.34 19.53 13.13
N GLN A 135 -26.63 20.08 11.95
CA GLN A 135 -27.25 21.40 11.81
C GLN A 135 -28.67 21.41 12.39
N ASP A 136 -29.48 20.40 12.07
CA ASP A 136 -30.84 20.26 12.57
C ASP A 136 -30.85 20.11 14.11
N PHE A 137 -29.92 19.30 14.65
CA PHE A 137 -29.78 19.13 16.09
C PHE A 137 -29.33 20.42 16.79
N GLN A 138 -28.37 21.15 16.22
CA GLN A 138 -27.93 22.43 16.78
C GLN A 138 -29.07 23.45 16.80
N LYS A 139 -29.87 23.51 15.74
CA LYS A 139 -31.04 24.39 15.68
C LYS A 139 -32.08 24.02 16.76
N GLN A 140 -32.38 22.74 16.93
CA GLN A 140 -33.29 22.27 17.98
C GLN A 140 -32.75 22.59 19.38
N LEU A 141 -31.43 22.45 19.58
CA LEU A 141 -30.78 22.78 20.84
C LEU A 141 -30.87 24.28 21.14
N ASP A 142 -30.66 25.13 20.14
CA ASP A 142 -30.78 26.59 20.28
C ASP A 142 -32.22 27.00 20.58
N GLU A 143 -33.20 26.42 19.89
CA GLU A 143 -34.64 26.64 20.15
C GLU A 143 -35.03 26.20 21.57
N PHE A 144 -34.54 25.05 22.02
CA PHE A 144 -34.77 24.54 23.37
C PHE A 144 -34.13 25.42 24.44
N ASN A 145 -32.90 25.89 24.21
CA ASN A 145 -32.19 26.78 25.13
C ASN A 145 -32.86 28.15 25.23
N ASP A 146 -33.31 28.72 24.10
CA ASP A 146 -34.11 29.96 24.11
C ASP A 146 -35.42 29.77 24.88
N TYR A 147 -36.13 28.66 24.62
CA TYR A 147 -37.37 28.33 25.32
C TYR A 147 -37.17 28.23 26.84
N ASN A 148 -36.17 27.50 27.30
CA ASN A 148 -35.84 27.38 28.72
C ASN A 148 -35.41 28.72 29.32
N SER A 149 -34.64 29.53 28.59
CA SER A 149 -34.26 30.87 29.01
C SER A 149 -35.48 31.77 29.23
N ARG A 150 -36.47 31.69 28.33
CA ARG A 150 -37.74 32.42 28.43
C ARG A 150 -38.57 31.94 29.62
N ILE A 151 -38.68 30.63 29.84
CA ILE A 151 -39.35 30.06 31.02
C ILE A 151 -38.72 30.57 32.30
N ASN A 152 -37.39 30.49 32.42
CA ASN A 152 -36.67 30.89 33.62
C ASN A 152 -36.80 32.40 33.89
N LYS A 153 -36.68 33.23 32.84
CA LYS A 153 -36.88 34.69 32.96
C LYS A 153 -38.32 35.02 33.37
N LEU A 154 -39.30 34.36 32.77
CA LEU A 154 -40.70 34.58 33.10
C LEU A 154 -40.97 34.14 34.55
N SER A 155 -40.55 32.94 34.95
CA SER A 155 -40.66 32.42 36.32
C SER A 155 -40.02 33.37 37.34
N ALA A 156 -38.83 33.88 37.07
CA ALA A 156 -38.15 34.84 37.95
C ALA A 156 -38.91 36.16 38.04
N TRP A 157 -39.38 36.70 36.91
CA TRP A 157 -40.17 37.93 36.88
C TRP A 157 -41.49 37.77 37.66
N LEU A 158 -42.19 36.66 37.46
CA LEU A 158 -43.43 36.32 38.14
C LEU A 158 -43.24 36.15 39.65
N SER A 159 -42.13 35.55 40.08
CA SER A 159 -41.83 35.38 41.52
C SER A 159 -41.47 36.69 42.21
N SER A 160 -41.07 37.71 41.46
CA SER A 160 -40.59 39.01 41.98
C SER A 160 -41.60 40.15 41.90
N SER A 161 -42.75 39.93 41.24
CA SER A 161 -43.74 40.97 40.96
C SER A 161 -45.03 40.74 41.77
N THR A 162 -45.88 41.75 41.90
CA THR A 162 -47.14 41.59 42.64
C THR A 162 -48.17 40.80 41.81
N PRO A 163 -49.01 39.94 42.42
CA PRO A 163 -49.99 39.13 41.69
C PRO A 163 -50.95 39.93 40.79
N GLN A 164 -51.40 41.11 41.24
CA GLN A 164 -52.30 41.97 40.46
C GLN A 164 -51.62 42.61 39.23
N GLU A 165 -50.36 43.02 39.33
CA GLU A 165 -49.61 43.58 38.19
C GLU A 165 -49.32 42.49 37.15
N ILE A 166 -48.96 41.29 37.62
CA ILE A 166 -48.73 40.11 36.79
C ILE A 166 -50.01 39.73 36.06
N ALA A 167 -51.15 39.67 36.75
CA ALA A 167 -52.42 39.31 36.14
C ALA A 167 -52.75 40.18 34.94
N ASN A 168 -52.53 41.49 35.05
CA ASN A 168 -52.75 42.45 33.97
C ASN A 168 -51.78 42.30 32.78
N ALA A 169 -50.57 41.77 33.02
CA ALA A 169 -49.60 41.49 31.96
C ALA A 169 -49.89 40.15 31.26
N LEU A 170 -50.29 39.12 32.02
CA LEU A 170 -50.50 37.76 31.51
C LEU A 170 -51.83 37.55 30.79
N ILE A 171 -52.81 38.44 30.99
CA ILE A 171 -54.09 38.39 30.27
C ILE A 171 -53.98 38.69 28.77
N ARG A 172 -52.90 39.33 28.31
CA ARG A 172 -52.74 39.69 26.90
C ARG A 172 -52.59 38.45 26.02
N ASP A 173 -53.21 38.47 24.84
CA ASP A 173 -53.30 37.30 23.95
C ASP A 173 -51.93 36.86 23.39
N GLU A 174 -50.94 37.76 23.38
CA GLU A 174 -49.59 37.44 22.92
C GLU A 174 -48.84 36.51 23.89
N VAL A 175 -49.29 36.44 25.14
CA VAL A 175 -48.72 35.52 26.13
C VAL A 175 -49.40 34.17 26.01
N SER A 176 -48.65 33.20 25.47
CA SER A 176 -49.09 31.81 25.32
C SER A 176 -49.44 31.18 26.67
N VAL A 177 -50.61 30.53 26.73
CA VAL A 177 -51.06 29.74 27.89
C VAL A 177 -50.03 28.66 28.24
N GLN A 178 -49.43 28.01 27.24
CA GLN A 178 -48.42 26.96 27.45
C GLN A 178 -47.17 27.51 28.16
N LEU A 179 -46.70 28.71 27.78
CA LEU A 179 -45.52 29.31 28.41
C LEU A 179 -45.79 29.67 29.87
N ILE A 180 -47.01 30.15 30.19
CA ILE A 180 -47.42 30.45 31.56
C ILE A 180 -47.44 29.17 32.40
N VAL A 181 -48.07 28.12 31.88
CA VAL A 181 -48.14 26.80 32.54
C VAL A 181 -46.75 26.24 32.80
N ASP A 182 -45.87 26.28 31.79
CA ASP A 182 -44.50 25.80 31.89
C ASP A 182 -43.68 26.59 32.91
N SER A 183 -43.86 27.91 32.99
CA SER A 183 -43.26 28.73 34.05
C SER A 183 -43.84 28.46 35.43
N PHE A 184 -45.13 28.15 35.56
CA PHE A 184 -45.73 27.78 36.84
C PHE A 184 -45.17 26.46 37.38
N TYR A 185 -44.78 25.51 36.52
CA TYR A 185 -44.10 24.29 36.93
C TYR A 185 -42.71 24.52 37.54
N THR A 186 -42.07 25.67 37.28
CA THR A 186 -40.77 26.03 37.87
C THR A 186 -40.89 26.94 39.10
N MET A 187 -42.11 27.23 39.55
CA MET A 187 -42.41 28.14 40.66
C MET A 187 -43.02 27.41 41.86
N ASP A 188 -42.97 28.05 43.03
CA ASP A 188 -43.66 27.55 44.23
C ASP A 188 -45.18 27.59 44.05
N SER A 189 -45.85 26.51 44.44
CA SER A 189 -47.30 26.32 44.25
C SER A 189 -48.17 27.40 44.94
N GLY A 190 -47.69 27.97 46.04
CA GLY A 190 -48.35 29.09 46.72
C GLY A 190 -48.39 30.37 45.87
N VAL A 191 -47.25 30.73 45.27
CA VAL A 191 -47.14 31.91 44.39
C VAL A 191 -47.98 31.70 43.12
N VAL A 192 -47.96 30.50 42.57
CA VAL A 192 -48.81 30.12 41.43
C VAL A 192 -50.29 30.30 41.75
N ALA A 193 -50.75 29.84 42.92
CA ALA A 193 -52.15 29.96 43.32
C ALA A 193 -52.61 31.42 43.45
N GLU A 194 -51.76 32.29 44.03
CA GLU A 194 -52.03 33.72 44.15
C GLU A 194 -52.12 34.42 42.79
N ILE A 195 -51.18 34.15 41.88
CA ILE A 195 -51.18 34.70 40.52
C ILE A 195 -52.41 34.20 39.76
N LEU A 196 -52.73 32.91 39.84
CA LEU A 196 -53.87 32.30 39.16
C LEU A 196 -55.19 32.90 39.65
N GLN A 197 -55.33 33.15 40.95
CA GLN A 197 -56.48 33.82 41.54
C GLN A 197 -56.59 35.27 41.03
N ALA A 198 -55.48 35.99 40.92
CA ALA A 198 -55.45 37.34 40.37
C ALA A 198 -55.84 37.37 38.88
N ILE A 199 -55.36 36.41 38.07
CA ILE A 199 -55.77 36.26 36.67
C ILE A 199 -57.26 35.94 36.59
N ALA A 200 -57.79 35.04 37.42
CA ALA A 200 -59.20 34.65 37.41
C ALA A 200 -60.15 35.82 37.71
N GLN A 201 -59.70 36.81 38.49
CA GLN A 201 -60.47 38.03 38.75
C GLN A 201 -60.58 38.96 37.53
N VAL A 202 -59.58 38.94 36.64
CA VAL A 202 -59.52 39.87 35.49
C VAL A 202 -59.94 39.19 34.18
N ASN A 203 -59.55 37.94 33.97
CA ASN A 203 -59.92 37.11 32.82
C ASN A 203 -60.16 35.64 33.25
N PRO A 204 -61.40 35.32 33.67
CA PRO A 204 -61.77 33.98 34.11
C PRO A 204 -61.55 32.89 33.05
N GLU A 205 -61.79 33.21 31.77
CA GLU A 205 -61.66 32.24 30.67
C GLU A 205 -60.21 31.82 30.46
N LYS A 206 -59.26 32.78 30.50
CA LYS A 206 -57.83 32.48 30.36
C LYS A 206 -57.30 31.72 31.57
N ALA A 207 -57.74 32.07 32.78
CA ALA A 207 -57.41 31.31 33.99
C ALA A 207 -57.91 29.85 33.90
N ALA A 208 -59.16 29.64 33.44
CA ALA A 208 -59.70 28.30 33.24
C ALA A 208 -58.88 27.48 32.23
N LYS A 209 -58.44 28.11 31.12
CA LYS A 209 -57.55 27.46 30.15
C LYS A 209 -56.20 27.07 30.77
N ILE A 210 -55.57 27.96 31.55
CA ILE A 210 -54.32 27.67 32.26
C ILE A 210 -54.50 26.48 33.22
N ILE A 211 -55.59 26.45 33.99
CA ILE A 211 -55.90 25.33 34.91
C ILE A 211 -56.11 24.03 34.14
N ALA A 212 -56.86 24.06 33.04
CA ALA A 212 -57.09 22.88 32.21
C ALA A 212 -55.78 22.32 31.67
N THR A 213 -54.89 23.19 31.17
CA THR A 213 -53.57 22.79 30.65
C THR A 213 -52.60 22.34 31.76
N LEU A 214 -52.70 22.88 32.98
CA LEU A 214 -51.97 22.37 34.16
C LEU A 214 -52.44 20.95 34.55
N GLY A 215 -53.74 20.68 34.43
CA GLY A 215 -54.35 19.39 34.75
C GLY A 215 -54.21 18.33 33.66
N GLU A 216 -53.86 18.73 32.43
CA GLU A 216 -53.57 17.80 31.34
C GLU A 216 -52.27 17.05 31.63
N LYS A 217 -52.36 15.72 31.66
CA LYS A 217 -51.19 14.84 31.76
C LYS A 217 -50.29 15.12 30.56
N ARG A 218 -49.12 15.72 30.77
CA ARG A 218 -48.06 15.79 29.75
C ARG A 218 -47.76 14.35 29.32
N GLY A 219 -48.20 14.00 28.11
CA GLY A 219 -47.93 12.70 27.52
C GLY A 219 -46.43 12.48 27.41
N GLU A 220 -46.01 11.28 27.80
CA GLU A 220 -44.69 10.72 27.52
C GLU A 220 -44.39 10.71 26.01
#